data_AF-A0A553BCM2-F1
#
_entry.id   AF-A0A553BCM2-F1
#
_cell.length_a   1.000
_cell.length_b   1.000
_cell.length_c   1.000
_cell.angle_alpha   90.00
_cell.angle_beta   90.00
_cell.angle_gamma   90.00
#
_symmetry.space_group_name_H-M   'P 1'
#
loop_
_entity.id
_entity.type
_entity.pdbx_description
1 polymer ?
#
loop_
_entity_poly.entity_id
_entity_poly.type
_entity_poly.pdbx_seq_one_letter_code
_entity_poly.pdbx_strand_id
1 'polypeptide(L)'
;MKKISKLSLLLVVAMTSMSSYAIDSDFLLNVKKGKGNEISFSLNQIKKVNVSIYDDKDNLIYTENATGETGILRTYNLDEFPVGIYYLVVENNLKKVRHEIIISEEKSILTTKAISEVYKPALKNKNVANVD
;
A
#
# COMPACT_ATOMS: atom_id res chain seq x y z
N MET A 1 -38.45 57.90 0.83
CA MET A 1 -37.87 56.73 1.54
C MET A 1 -37.91 55.53 0.61
N LYS A 2 -36.75 55.02 0.14
CA LYS A 2 -36.69 53.86 -0.76
C LYS A 2 -36.74 52.58 0.09
N LYS A 3 -37.74 51.72 -0.14
CA LYS A 3 -37.88 50.43 0.56
C LYS A 3 -36.99 49.39 -0.11
N ILE A 4 -35.93 48.97 0.56
CA ILE A 4 -35.10 47.82 0.17
C ILE A 4 -35.86 46.53 0.47
N SER A 5 -35.93 45.66 -0.54
CA SER A 5 -36.75 44.45 -0.61
C SER A 5 -36.26 43.36 0.36
N LYS A 6 -37.20 42.51 0.80
CA LYS A 6 -36.98 41.36 1.67
C LYS A 6 -36.10 40.32 0.96
N LEU A 7 -34.84 40.22 1.36
CA LEU A 7 -33.94 39.14 0.92
C LEU A 7 -34.20 37.91 1.78
N SER A 8 -35.06 36.99 1.31
CA SER A 8 -35.23 35.68 1.93
C SER A 8 -34.01 34.81 1.61
N LEU A 9 -33.12 34.68 2.59
CA LEU A 9 -31.93 33.84 2.48
C LEU A 9 -32.31 32.38 2.78
N LEU A 10 -32.57 31.59 1.75
CA LEU A 10 -32.65 30.13 1.85
C LEU A 10 -31.22 29.57 1.95
N LEU A 11 -30.77 29.28 3.16
CA LEU A 11 -29.47 28.65 3.41
C LEU A 11 -29.65 27.13 3.55
N VAL A 12 -29.64 26.39 2.44
CA VAL A 12 -29.53 24.91 2.48
C VAL A 12 -28.05 24.58 2.59
N VAL A 13 -27.55 24.47 3.82
CA VAL A 13 -26.20 23.96 4.07
C VAL A 13 -26.24 22.45 3.91
N ALA A 14 -26.00 21.97 2.70
CA ALA A 14 -25.65 20.56 2.50
C ALA A 14 -24.27 20.34 3.13
N MET A 15 -24.23 19.84 4.37
CA MET A 15 -23.00 19.35 4.96
C MET A 15 -22.58 18.11 4.16
N THR A 16 -21.78 18.30 3.13
CA THR A 16 -21.08 17.17 2.49
C THR A 16 -20.13 16.62 3.55
N SER A 17 -20.46 15.45 4.08
CA SER A 17 -19.60 14.73 5.01
C SER A 17 -18.23 14.58 4.38
N MET A 18 -17.25 15.34 4.89
CA MET A 18 -15.85 15.15 4.57
C MET A 18 -15.53 13.71 4.98
N SER A 19 -15.38 12.85 3.98
CA SER A 19 -14.83 11.52 4.20
C SER A 19 -13.37 11.76 4.57
N SER A 20 -13.05 11.77 5.85
CA SER A 20 -11.66 11.75 6.31
C SER A 20 -11.07 10.42 5.86
N TYR A 21 -10.50 10.41 4.67
CA TYR A 21 -9.58 9.37 4.26
C TYR A 21 -8.34 9.56 5.12
N ALA A 22 -8.09 8.64 6.04
CA ALA A 22 -6.83 8.61 6.75
C ALA A 22 -5.71 8.49 5.72
N ILE A 23 -4.89 9.54 5.66
CA ILE A 23 -3.76 9.69 4.76
C ILE A 23 -2.63 8.80 5.28
N ASP A 24 -2.19 7.97 4.35
CA ASP A 24 -0.93 7.26 4.20
C ASP A 24 -0.39 6.44 5.38
N SER A 25 -0.49 5.12 5.20
CA SER A 25 0.45 4.22 5.85
C SER A 25 1.81 4.40 5.17
N ASP A 26 2.76 4.95 5.93
CA ASP A 26 4.17 4.96 5.59
C ASP A 26 4.65 3.51 5.41
N PHE A 27 4.65 3.05 4.15
CA PHE A 27 5.22 1.77 3.76
C PHE A 27 6.74 1.91 3.83
N LEU A 28 7.34 1.44 4.93
CA LEU A 28 8.78 1.54 5.13
C LEU A 28 9.43 0.20 4.83
N LEU A 29 9.96 0.06 3.62
CA LEU A 29 10.88 -1.01 3.27
C LEU A 29 12.27 -0.64 3.80
N ASN A 30 12.84 -1.50 4.65
CA ASN A 30 14.18 -1.31 5.18
C ASN A 30 15.07 -2.50 4.81
N VAL A 31 16.00 -2.28 3.89
CA VAL A 31 16.98 -3.30 3.54
C VAL A 31 18.14 -3.21 4.52
N LYS A 32 18.43 -4.34 5.17
CA LYS A 32 19.60 -4.47 6.02
C LYS A 32 20.46 -5.59 5.48
N LYS A 33 21.72 -5.26 5.18
CA LYS A 33 22.74 -6.27 4.95
C LYS A 33 23.08 -6.93 6.29
N GLY A 34 22.65 -8.18 6.48
CA GLY A 34 22.99 -9.02 7.64
C GLY A 34 24.23 -9.89 7.37
N LYS A 35 24.33 -11.05 8.04
CA LYS A 35 25.31 -12.11 7.68
C LYS A 35 24.99 -12.79 6.33
N GLY A 36 23.87 -12.43 5.69
CA GLY A 36 23.41 -12.88 4.37
C GLY A 36 22.55 -11.83 3.68
N ASN A 37 21.85 -12.22 2.60
CA ASN A 37 20.89 -11.38 1.89
C ASN A 37 19.56 -11.33 2.62
N GLU A 38 19.33 -10.30 3.41
CA GLU A 38 18.04 -10.09 4.07
C GLU A 38 17.35 -8.81 3.59
N ILE A 39 16.03 -8.91 3.40
CA ILE A 39 15.17 -7.75 3.24
C ILE A 39 14.22 -7.71 4.43
N SER A 40 14.01 -6.52 5.00
CA SER A 40 12.98 -6.31 6.01
C SER A 40 11.98 -5.28 5.54
N PHE A 41 10.70 -5.49 5.81
CA PHE A 41 9.71 -4.44 5.64
C PHE A 41 8.96 -4.22 6.94
N SER A 42 8.61 -2.96 7.16
CA SER A 42 7.82 -2.52 8.31
C SER A 42 6.62 -1.71 7.86
N LEU A 43 5.48 -1.98 8.48
CA LEU A 43 4.23 -1.29 8.28
C LEU A 43 3.68 -0.84 9.61
N ASN A 44 3.55 0.46 9.81
CA ASN A 44 2.93 1.01 10.99
C ASN A 44 1.41 1.01 10.83
N GLN A 45 0.68 0.65 11.89
CA GLN A 45 -0.79 0.68 11.98
C GLN A 45 -1.56 -0.25 11.02
N ILE A 46 -0.90 -0.80 9.99
CA ILE A 46 -1.46 -1.88 9.17
C ILE A 46 -1.29 -3.22 9.89
N LYS A 47 -2.40 -3.93 10.10
CA LYS A 47 -2.44 -5.21 10.82
C LYS A 47 -2.45 -6.44 9.94
N LYS A 48 -2.77 -6.30 8.64
CA LYS A 48 -2.86 -7.41 7.69
C LYS A 48 -2.50 -6.95 6.28
N VAL A 49 -1.61 -7.70 5.63
CA VAL A 49 -1.27 -7.57 4.20
C VAL A 49 -1.04 -8.94 3.58
N ASN A 50 -1.17 -9.01 2.26
CA ASN A 50 -0.55 -10.09 1.50
C ASN A 50 0.84 -9.63 1.06
N VAL A 51 1.83 -10.50 1.23
CA VAL A 51 3.19 -10.31 0.72
C VAL A 51 3.42 -11.35 -0.35
N SER A 52 4.01 -10.95 -1.47
CA SER A 52 4.37 -11.84 -2.55
C SER A 52 5.75 -11.48 -3.11
N ILE A 53 6.52 -12.47 -3.54
CA ILE A 53 7.79 -12.30 -4.24
C ILE A 53 7.67 -12.94 -5.62
N TYR A 54 8.02 -12.17 -6.64
CA TYR A 54 8.02 -12.60 -8.04
C TYR A 54 9.43 -12.56 -8.63
N ASP A 55 9.71 -13.40 -9.61
CA ASP A 55 10.91 -13.27 -10.46
C ASP A 55 10.72 -12.21 -11.56
N ASP A 56 11.74 -12.05 -12.42
CA ASP A 56 11.74 -11.14 -13.56
C ASP A 56 10.72 -11.48 -14.66
N LYS A 57 10.13 -12.68 -14.60
CA LYS A 57 9.10 -13.19 -15.52
C LYS A 57 7.70 -13.17 -14.89
N ASP A 58 7.54 -12.49 -13.75
CA ASP A 58 6.30 -12.44 -12.96
C ASP A 58 5.80 -13.82 -12.47
N ASN A 59 6.68 -14.82 -12.36
CA ASN A 59 6.35 -16.07 -11.69
C ASN A 59 6.33 -15.86 -10.17
N LEU A 60 5.28 -16.35 -9.52
CA LEU A 60 5.17 -16.29 -8.06
C LEU A 60 6.14 -17.31 -7.43
N ILE A 61 7.12 -16.79 -6.68
CA ILE A 61 8.09 -17.62 -5.93
C ILE A 61 7.61 -17.86 -4.51
N TYR A 62 7.04 -16.84 -3.88
CA TYR A 62 6.64 -16.87 -2.49
C TYR A 62 5.41 -16.01 -2.26
N THR A 63 4.53 -16.44 -1.35
CA THR A 63 3.43 -15.61 -0.85
C THR A 63 3.11 -15.94 0.60
N GLU A 64 2.72 -14.92 1.36
CA GLU A 64 2.16 -15.09 2.69
C GLU A 64 1.09 -14.04 3.02
N ASN A 65 0.28 -14.35 4.04
CA ASN A 65 -0.61 -13.39 4.67
C ASN A 65 0.03 -12.93 5.98
N ALA A 66 0.75 -11.80 5.94
CA ALA A 66 1.41 -11.25 7.12
C ALA A 66 0.41 -10.51 8.01
N THR A 67 0.44 -10.82 9.31
CA THR A 67 -0.38 -10.15 10.33
C THR A 67 0.48 -9.66 11.51
N GLY A 68 -0.03 -8.64 12.22
CA GLY A 68 0.55 -8.13 13.46
C GLY A 68 -0.43 -7.25 14.25
N GLU A 69 -0.17 -7.06 15.54
CA GLU A 69 -1.12 -6.40 16.47
C GLU A 69 -1.16 -4.88 16.32
N THR A 70 0.00 -4.24 16.20
CA THR A 70 0.21 -2.78 16.13
C THR A 70 0.80 -2.32 14.81
N GLY A 71 1.27 -3.27 14.00
CA GLY A 71 1.99 -3.08 12.76
C GLY A 71 2.55 -4.43 12.31
N ILE A 72 3.21 -4.44 11.16
CA ILE A 72 3.86 -5.65 10.63
C ILE A 72 5.34 -5.37 10.49
N LEU A 73 6.18 -6.29 10.98
CA LEU A 73 7.60 -6.35 10.71
C LEU A 73 7.92 -7.76 10.21
N ARG A 74 8.49 -7.87 9.02
CA ARG A 74 8.92 -9.16 8.45
C ARG A 74 10.32 -9.03 7.88
N THR A 75 11.09 -10.09 8.00
CA THR A 75 12.41 -10.24 7.41
C THR A 75 12.42 -11.53 6.60
N TYR A 76 12.93 -11.47 5.37
CA TYR A 76 13.12 -12.62 4.50
C TYR A 76 14.59 -12.78 4.16
N ASN A 77 15.08 -14.02 4.28
CA ASN A 77 16.39 -14.41 3.80
C ASN A 77 16.26 -14.83 2.32
N LEU A 78 17.13 -14.28 1.47
CA LEU A 78 17.17 -14.49 0.03
C LEU A 78 18.45 -15.24 -0.40
N ASP A 79 19.14 -15.93 0.49
CA ASP A 79 20.41 -16.61 0.20
C ASP A 79 20.25 -17.80 -0.75
N GLU A 80 19.05 -18.38 -0.80
CA GLU A 80 18.64 -19.45 -1.71
C GLU A 80 18.18 -18.92 -3.07
N PHE A 81 18.00 -17.61 -3.22
CA PHE A 81 17.56 -17.01 -4.47
C PHE A 81 18.77 -16.87 -5.42
N PRO A 82 18.66 -17.34 -6.66
CA PRO A 82 19.68 -17.11 -7.68
C PRO A 82 19.93 -15.61 -7.92
N VAL A 83 21.10 -15.29 -8.47
CA VAL A 83 21.42 -13.96 -8.99
C VAL A 83 20.36 -13.54 -10.00
N GLY A 84 19.81 -12.33 -9.84
CA GLY A 84 18.70 -11.89 -10.68
C GLY A 84 17.93 -10.70 -10.10
N ILE A 85 16.87 -10.34 -10.82
CA ILE A 85 15.92 -9.31 -10.43
C ILE A 85 14.66 -9.97 -9.92
N TYR A 86 14.16 -9.47 -8.79
CA TYR A 86 12.95 -9.93 -8.13
C TYR A 86 12.08 -8.76 -7.75
N TYR A 87 10.82 -9.05 -7.46
CA TYR A 87 9.85 -8.04 -7.08
C TYR A 87 9.13 -8.43 -5.79
N LEU A 88 9.35 -7.65 -4.74
CA LEU A 88 8.55 -7.70 -3.52
C LEU A 88 7.29 -6.89 -3.74
N VAL A 89 6.15 -7.54 -3.59
CA VAL A 89 4.83 -6.96 -3.70
C VAL A 89 4.15 -7.05 -2.35
N VAL A 90 3.72 -5.92 -1.81
CA VAL A 90 2.90 -5.89 -0.60
C VAL A 90 1.57 -5.22 -0.90
N GLU A 91 0.50 -5.93 -0.55
CA GLU A 91 -0.86 -5.59 -0.91
C GLU A 91 -1.77 -5.58 0.31
N ASN A 92 -2.51 -4.49 0.49
CA ASN A 92 -3.59 -4.40 1.46
C ASN A 92 -4.93 -4.17 0.75
N ASN A 93 -5.98 -3.84 1.50
CA ASN A 93 -7.31 -3.60 0.92
C ASN A 93 -7.39 -2.32 0.07
N LEU A 94 -6.45 -1.39 0.25
CA LEU A 94 -6.47 -0.05 -0.34
C LEU A 94 -5.48 0.09 -1.50
N LYS A 95 -4.29 -0.49 -1.40
CA LYS A 95 -3.18 -0.29 -2.34
C LYS A 95 -2.27 -1.50 -2.45
N LYS A 96 -1.51 -1.53 -3.53
CA LYS A 96 -0.45 -2.49 -3.85
C LYS A 96 0.83 -1.71 -4.10
N VAL A 97 1.91 -2.07 -3.41
CA VAL A 97 3.24 -1.47 -3.57
C VAL A 97 4.20 -2.54 -4.11
N ARG A 98 4.96 -2.22 -5.16
CA ARG A 98 5.96 -3.10 -5.77
C ARG A 98 7.34 -2.49 -5.62
N HIS A 99 8.25 -3.26 -5.03
CA HIS A 99 9.66 -2.93 -4.90
C HIS A 99 10.48 -3.89 -5.75
N GLU A 100 11.41 -3.34 -6.52
CA GLU A 100 12.44 -4.13 -7.18
C GLU A 100 13.49 -4.55 -6.16
N ILE A 101 14.04 -5.75 -6.32
CA ILE A 101 15.16 -6.29 -5.55
C ILE A 101 16.17 -6.82 -6.56
N ILE A 102 17.43 -6.42 -6.44
CA ILE A 102 18.51 -6.93 -7.30
C ILE A 102 19.50 -7.71 -6.44
N ILE A 103 19.69 -9.00 -6.76
CA ILE A 103 20.66 -9.89 -6.13
C ILE A 103 21.87 -10.05 -7.06
N SER A 104 23.07 -9.69 -6.61
CA SER A 104 24.33 -9.83 -7.36
C SER A 104 25.07 -11.15 -7.08
N GLU A 105 26.10 -11.46 -7.88
CA GLU A 105 26.97 -12.65 -7.69
C GLU A 105 27.64 -12.72 -6.31
N GLU A 106 28.01 -11.56 -5.73
CA GLU A 106 28.49 -11.49 -4.34
C GLU A 106 27.41 -11.77 -3.28
N LYS A 107 26.20 -12.20 -3.70
CA LYS A 107 25.02 -12.33 -2.85
C LYS A 107 24.86 -11.08 -2.00
N SER A 108 24.80 -9.94 -2.66
CA SER A 108 24.50 -8.66 -2.03
C SER A 108 23.26 -8.07 -2.70
N ILE A 109 22.28 -7.69 -1.87
CA ILE A 109 21.13 -6.92 -2.35
C ILE A 109 21.64 -5.52 -2.71
N LEU A 110 21.64 -5.20 -3.99
CA LEU A 110 22.23 -3.95 -4.51
C LEU A 110 21.31 -2.75 -4.34
N THR A 111 20.01 -2.98 -4.46
CA THR A 111 19.01 -1.90 -4.42
C THR A 111 17.64 -2.46 -4.13
N THR A 112 16.86 -1.66 -3.40
CA THR A 112 15.41 -1.80 -3.40
C THR A 112 14.76 -0.45 -3.63
N LYS A 113 14.13 -0.27 -4.79
CA LYS A 113 13.40 0.95 -5.11
C LYS A 113 11.92 0.62 -5.26
N ALA A 114 11.06 1.47 -4.70
CA ALA A 114 9.65 1.44 -5.05
C ALA A 114 9.53 1.79 -6.53
N ILE A 115 9.02 0.86 -7.33
CA ILE A 115 8.84 1.05 -8.78
C ILE A 115 7.38 1.30 -9.14
N SER A 116 6.44 0.96 -8.26
CA SER A 116 5.04 1.30 -8.44
C SER A 116 4.25 1.28 -7.14
N GLU A 117 3.30 2.20 -7.02
CA GLU A 117 2.27 2.22 -5.99
C GLU A 117 0.91 2.42 -6.67
N VAL A 118 0.01 1.45 -6.52
CA VAL A 118 -1.30 1.43 -7.20
C VAL A 118 -2.41 1.34 -6.16
N TYR A 119 -3.29 2.33 -6.12
CA TYR A 119 -4.49 2.30 -5.30
C TYR A 119 -5.59 1.50 -6.00
N LYS A 120 -6.25 0.63 -5.23
CA LYS A 120 -7.41 -0.13 -5.68
C LYS A 120 -8.61 0.82 -5.82
N PRO A 121 -9.45 0.64 -6.85
CA PRO A 121 -10.68 1.41 -6.96
C PRO A 121 -11.55 1.14 -5.74
N ALA A 122 -11.95 2.21 -5.03
CA ALA A 122 -12.90 2.08 -3.94
C ALA A 122 -14.23 1.57 -4.51
N LEU A 123 -14.72 0.44 -4.00
CA LEU A 123 -16.07 -0.03 -4.29
C LEU A 123 -17.03 1.03 -3.75
N LYS A 124 -17.55 1.91 -4.63
CA LYS A 124 -18.73 2.71 -4.32
C LYS A 124 -19.87 1.71 -4.16
N ASN A 125 -20.26 1.42 -2.93
CA ASN A 125 -21.57 0.83 -2.66
C ASN A 125 -22.62 1.78 -3.24
N LYS A 126 -23.07 1.51 -4.46
CA LYS A 126 -24.28 2.10 -5.03
C LYS A 126 -25.45 1.53 -4.25
N ASN A 127 -25.76 2.11 -3.10
CA ASN A 127 -27.12 2.08 -2.60
C ASN A 127 -27.93 3.01 -3.51
N VAL A 128 -28.32 2.50 -4.68
CA VAL A 128 -29.38 3.10 -5.48
C VAL A 128 -30.68 2.85 -4.73
N ALA A 129 -31.09 3.84 -3.92
CA ALA A 129 -32.46 3.91 -3.46
C ALA A 129 -33.31 4.22 -4.70
N ASN A 130 -34.04 3.21 -5.17
CA ASN A 130 -35.12 3.39 -6.12
C ASN A 130 -36.20 4.19 -5.38
N VAL A 131 -36.58 5.35 -5.92
CA VAL A 131 -37.74 6.10 -5.46
C VAL A 131 -38.81 5.89 -6.53
N ASP A 132 -39.87 5.19 -6.14
CA ASP A 132 -41.11 5.04 -6.91
C ASP A 132 -41.88 6.36 -7.04
#